data_AF-A0A8T3LH85-F1
#
_entry.id   AF-A0A8T3LH85-F1
#
_cell.length_a   1.000
_cell.length_b   1.000
_cell.length_c   1.000
_cell.angle_alpha   90.00
_cell.angle_beta   90.00
_cell.angle_gamma   90.00
#
_symmetry.space_group_name_H-M   'P 1'
#
loop_
_entity.id
_entity.type
_entity.pdbx_description
1 polymer ?
#
loop_
_entity_poly.entity_id
_entity_poly.type
_entity_poly.pdbx_seq_one_letter_code
_entity_poly.pdbx_strand_id
1 'polypeptide(L)'
;SRLLQFSIDADGRPSKQLHEYLYITDPVPQVSKFGINDNGVSEVLALNDHQLLVIERSGRNVSAGFNDWDYSVRVYMVDLTAASDIKDIDSLQDWSNKSTLQPVSKKLLIDFADYTSS
;
A
#
# COMPACT_ATOMS: atom_id res chain seq x y z
N SER A 1 5.70 0.17 -3.39
CA SER A 1 4.73 0.96 -4.19
C SER A 1 4.97 2.45 -3.98
N ARG A 2 4.44 3.31 -4.86
CA ARG A 2 4.48 4.77 -4.74
C ARG A 2 3.06 5.30 -4.50
N LEU A 3 2.89 6.23 -3.56
CA LEU A 3 1.64 6.99 -3.38
C LEU A 3 1.83 8.37 -4.02
N LEU A 4 0.99 8.71 -4.99
CA LEU A 4 1.07 9.97 -5.72
C LEU A 4 -0.10 10.86 -5.30
N GLN A 5 0.20 12.08 -4.88
CA GLN A 5 -0.80 13.09 -4.53
C GLN A 5 -0.89 14.12 -5.65
N PHE A 6 -2.12 14.46 -6.06
CA PHE A 6 -2.37 15.43 -7.13
C PHE A 6 -3.28 16.56 -6.65
N SER A 7 -3.11 17.75 -7.21
CA SER A 7 -4.13 18.79 -7.16
C SER A 7 -5.31 18.40 -8.04
N ILE A 8 -6.49 18.89 -7.68
CA ILE A 8 -7.73 18.69 -8.42
C ILE A 8 -8.11 20.00 -9.11
N ASP A 9 -8.47 19.93 -10.39
CA ASP A 9 -8.98 21.09 -11.15
C ASP A 9 -10.47 21.36 -10.88
N ALA A 10 -11.02 22.38 -11.55
CA ALA A 10 -12.42 22.78 -11.38
C ALA A 10 -13.43 21.68 -11.80
N ASP A 11 -13.02 20.71 -12.64
CA ASP A 11 -13.86 19.60 -13.11
C ASP A 11 -13.70 18.34 -12.23
N GLY A 12 -12.92 18.42 -11.14
CA GLY A 12 -12.68 17.27 -10.27
C GLY A 12 -11.59 16.32 -10.77
N ARG A 13 -10.75 16.73 -11.73
CA ARG A 13 -9.72 15.86 -12.33
C ARG A 13 -8.34 16.14 -11.74
N PRO A 14 -7.48 15.11 -11.61
CA PRO A 14 -6.06 15.30 -11.29
C PRO A 14 -5.38 16.22 -12.32
N SER A 15 -4.68 17.25 -11.86
CA SER A 15 -4.05 18.26 -12.73
C SER A 15 -2.53 18.32 -12.58
N LYS A 16 -2.00 18.40 -11.37
CA LYS A 16 -0.56 18.50 -11.10
C LYS A 16 -0.17 17.57 -9.95
N GLN A 17 0.89 16.79 -10.13
CA GLN A 17 1.49 16.02 -9.04
C GLN A 17 2.07 16.99 -8.01
N LEU A 18 1.57 16.90 -6.78
CA LEU A 18 2.00 17.72 -5.65
C LEU A 18 3.13 17.04 -4.91
N HIS A 19 2.96 15.75 -4.60
CA HIS A 19 3.86 14.96 -3.79
C HIS A 19 3.91 13.52 -4.26
N GLU A 20 4.98 12.83 -3.89
CA GLU A 20 5.09 11.38 -4.04
C GLU A 20 5.76 10.78 -2.83
N TYR A 21 5.24 9.65 -2.34
CA TYR A 21 5.74 9.01 -1.14
C TYR A 21 6.04 7.54 -1.37
N LEU A 22 7.07 7.03 -0.71
CA LEU A 22 7.32 5.60 -0.73
C LEU A 22 6.35 4.87 0.22
N TYR A 23 5.61 3.92 -0.35
CA TYR A 23 4.75 3.01 0.39
C TYR A 23 5.30 1.58 0.35
N ILE A 24 5.63 1.03 1.51
CA ILE A 24 6.07 -0.36 1.64
C ILE A 24 4.87 -1.22 2.05
N THR A 25 4.42 -2.07 1.14
CA THR A 25 3.42 -3.10 1.44
C THR A 25 3.97 -4.11 2.44
N ASP A 26 3.10 -4.67 3.26
CA ASP A 26 3.52 -5.77 4.11
C ASP A 26 3.90 -7.01 3.29
N PRO A 27 4.69 -7.92 3.87
CA PRO A 27 4.87 -9.25 3.29
C PRO A 27 3.54 -9.94 3.04
N VAL A 28 3.55 -10.89 2.11
CA VAL A 28 2.47 -11.86 1.96
C VAL A 28 2.36 -12.65 3.27
N PRO A 29 1.20 -12.67 3.95
CA PRO A 29 1.05 -13.33 5.26
C PRO A 29 1.31 -14.84 5.20
N GLN A 30 0.93 -15.47 4.08
CA GLN A 30 1.14 -16.88 3.83
C GLN A 30 1.54 -17.13 2.37
N VAL A 31 2.74 -17.66 2.18
CA VAL A 31 3.27 -18.01 0.86
C VAL A 31 2.56 -19.26 0.33
N SER A 32 2.14 -19.24 -0.94
CA SER A 32 1.54 -20.41 -1.56
C SER A 32 2.60 -21.46 -1.88
N LYS A 33 2.34 -22.72 -1.51
CA LYS A 33 3.14 -23.86 -2.00
C LYS A 33 2.75 -24.29 -3.42
N PHE A 34 1.70 -23.69 -3.99
CA PHE A 34 1.09 -24.08 -5.26
C PHE A 34 1.36 -23.07 -6.39
N GLY A 35 2.05 -21.97 -6.10
CA GLY A 35 2.39 -20.97 -7.11
C GLY A 35 2.21 -19.55 -6.61
N ILE A 36 1.30 -18.81 -7.26
CA ILE A 36 1.22 -17.36 -7.15
C ILE A 36 0.69 -16.93 -5.78
N ASN A 37 1.34 -15.90 -5.24
CA ASN A 37 0.83 -15.09 -4.14
C ASN A 37 1.32 -13.65 -4.29
N ASP A 38 0.52 -12.70 -3.83
CA ASP A 38 0.87 -11.28 -3.83
C ASP A 38 0.30 -10.57 -2.60
N ASN A 39 0.76 -9.35 -2.37
CA ASN A 39 0.14 -8.41 -1.45
C ASN A 39 0.29 -7.01 -2.06
N GLY A 40 -0.81 -6.28 -2.11
CA GLY A 40 -0.86 -4.99 -2.77
C GLY A 40 -1.86 -4.04 -2.15
N VAL A 41 -1.66 -2.75 -2.41
CA VAL A 41 -2.66 -1.72 -2.11
C VAL A 41 -3.82 -1.89 -3.07
N SER A 42 -5.02 -2.02 -2.53
CA SER A 42 -6.26 -2.19 -3.29
C SER A 42 -7.16 -0.95 -3.27
N GLU A 43 -7.08 -0.15 -2.21
CA GLU A 43 -7.89 1.05 -2.01
C GLU A 43 -7.14 2.07 -1.14
N VAL A 44 -7.36 3.37 -1.38
CA VAL A 44 -6.79 4.47 -0.61
C VAL A 44 -7.85 5.55 -0.41
N LEU A 45 -8.20 5.83 0.84
CA LEU A 45 -9.13 6.89 1.22
C LEU A 45 -8.41 7.96 2.04
N ALA A 46 -8.44 9.21 1.58
CA ALA A 46 -7.93 10.33 2.37
C ALA A 46 -8.90 10.67 3.52
N LEU A 47 -8.39 10.76 4.74
CA LEU A 47 -9.14 11.26 5.90
C LEU A 47 -8.92 12.76 6.09
N ASN A 48 -7.71 13.23 5.79
CA ASN A 48 -7.29 14.62 5.76
C ASN A 48 -6.01 14.73 4.92
N ASP A 49 -5.32 15.87 4.98
CA ASP A 49 -4.15 16.16 4.14
C ASP A 49 -2.93 15.26 4.38
N HIS A 50 -2.85 14.58 5.53
CA HIS A 50 -1.68 13.77 5.91
C HIS A 50 -2.03 12.36 6.39
N GLN A 51 -3.31 12.03 6.60
CA GLN A 51 -3.76 10.73 7.07
C GLN A 51 -4.67 10.04 6.05
N LEU A 52 -4.40 8.76 5.81
CA LEU A 52 -5.12 7.92 4.86
C LEU A 52 -5.57 6.61 5.53
N LEU A 53 -6.69 6.06 5.09
CA LEU A 53 -6.99 4.64 5.23
C LEU A 53 -6.54 3.91 3.97
N VAL A 54 -5.73 2.88 4.14
CA VAL A 54 -5.22 2.06 3.04
C VAL A 54 -5.61 0.62 3.25
N ILE A 55 -6.21 0.00 2.23
CA ILE A 55 -6.53 -1.43 2.25
C ILE A 55 -5.45 -2.20 1.51
N GLU A 56 -4.72 -3.05 2.21
CA GLU A 56 -3.88 -4.06 1.59
C GLU A 56 -4.64 -5.38 1.48
N ARG A 57 -4.64 -5.96 0.27
CA ARG A 57 -5.20 -7.28 0.00
C ARG A 57 -4.08 -8.20 -0.49
N SER A 58 -3.94 -9.32 0.19
CA SER A 58 -3.05 -10.41 -0.21
C SER A 58 -3.89 -11.56 -0.75
N GLY A 59 -3.53 -12.06 -1.93
CA GLY A 59 -4.11 -13.27 -2.51
C GLY A 59 -3.09 -14.39 -2.59
N ARG A 60 -3.51 -15.63 -2.39
CA ARG A 60 -2.66 -16.82 -2.62
C ARG A 60 -3.48 -17.98 -3.17
N ASN A 61 -2.88 -18.81 -4.03
CA ASN A 61 -3.50 -20.09 -4.40
C ASN A 61 -3.48 -21.09 -3.24
N VAL A 62 -4.56 -21.85 -3.07
CA VAL A 62 -4.68 -22.90 -2.03
C VAL A 62 -4.75 -24.32 -2.55
N SER A 63 -4.79 -24.49 -3.87
CA SER A 63 -4.71 -25.76 -4.57
C SER A 63 -3.86 -25.61 -5.83
N ALA A 64 -3.52 -26.72 -6.48
CA ALA A 64 -2.81 -26.69 -7.76
C ALA A 64 -3.72 -26.13 -8.86
N GLY A 65 -3.18 -25.25 -9.70
CA GLY A 65 -3.94 -24.50 -10.70
C GLY A 65 -4.36 -23.12 -10.21
N PHE A 66 -5.23 -22.45 -10.95
CA PHE A 66 -5.60 -21.04 -10.71
C PHE A 66 -7.03 -20.84 -10.17
N ASN A 67 -7.68 -21.92 -9.71
CA ASN A 67 -9.12 -21.92 -9.46
C ASN A 67 -9.48 -21.61 -8.00
N ASP A 68 -8.59 -21.88 -7.04
CA ASP A 68 -8.87 -21.66 -5.62
C ASP A 68 -7.90 -20.63 -5.03
N TRP A 69 -8.47 -19.62 -4.35
CA TRP A 69 -7.75 -18.49 -3.78
C TRP A 69 -8.21 -18.21 -2.36
N ASP A 70 -7.24 -17.97 -1.48
CA ASP A 70 -7.47 -17.36 -0.17
C ASP A 70 -7.04 -15.90 -0.22
N TYR A 71 -7.75 -15.07 0.55
CA TYR A 71 -7.42 -13.66 0.69
C TYR A 71 -7.24 -13.27 2.16
N SER A 72 -6.22 -12.44 2.41
CA SER A 72 -6.06 -11.72 3.67
C SER A 72 -6.22 -10.23 3.39
N VAL A 73 -7.13 -9.58 4.10
CA VAL A 73 -7.44 -8.15 3.91
C VAL A 73 -7.13 -7.41 5.20
N ARG A 74 -6.39 -6.31 5.11
CA ARG A 74 -5.96 -5.50 6.24
C ARG A 74 -6.17 -4.02 5.95
N VAL A 75 -6.67 -3.28 6.93
CA VAL A 75 -6.83 -1.82 6.86
C VAL A 75 -5.77 -1.15 7.73
N TYR A 76 -5.04 -0.22 7.14
CA TYR A 76 -4.01 0.57 7.80
C TYR A 76 -4.43 2.02 7.91
N MET A 77 -4.13 2.65 9.05
CA MET A 77 -3.93 4.09 9.12
C MET A 77 -2.53 4.40 8.60
N VAL A 78 -2.44 5.29 7.63
CA VAL A 78 -1.19 5.73 7.03
C VAL A 78 -1.02 7.21 7.32
N ASP A 79 0.20 7.60 7.72
CA ASP A 79 0.56 8.97 8.03
C ASP A 79 1.74 9.42 7.15
N LEU A 80 1.54 10.53 6.43
CA LEU A 80 2.49 11.10 5.47
C LEU A 80 3.43 12.13 6.10
N THR A 81 3.19 12.57 7.35
CA THR A 81 3.83 13.75 7.97
C THR A 81 5.36 13.66 8.01
N ALA A 82 5.90 12.48 8.30
CA ALA A 82 7.34 12.23 8.38
C ALA A 82 7.92 11.59 7.11
N ALA A 83 7.10 11.35 6.09
CA ALA A 83 7.52 10.68 4.87
C ALA A 83 8.35 11.63 4.00
N SER A 84 9.40 11.11 3.37
CA SER A 84 10.15 11.86 2.38
C SER A 84 9.30 12.04 1.11
N ASP A 85 9.21 13.28 0.63
CA ASP A 85 8.70 13.56 -0.71
C ASP A 85 9.75 13.15 -1.75
N ILE A 86 9.38 12.21 -2.61
CA ILE A 86 10.25 11.60 -3.63
C ILE A 86 9.83 11.96 -5.06
N LYS A 87 8.96 12.96 -5.24
CA LYS A 87 8.40 13.31 -6.57
C LYS A 87 9.45 13.70 -7.61
N ASP A 88 10.57 14.27 -7.15
CA ASP A 88 11.69 14.72 -7.99
C ASP A 88 12.86 13.71 -7.98
N ILE A 89 12.62 12.48 -7.50
CA ILE A 89 13.61 11.39 -7.51
C ILE A 89 13.30 10.44 -8.68
N ASP A 90 14.11 10.55 -9.72
CA ASP A 90 13.97 9.79 -10.97
C ASP A 90 14.12 8.27 -10.79
N SER A 91 14.92 7.84 -9.80
CA SER A 91 15.21 6.43 -9.57
C SER A 91 15.40 6.13 -8.08
N LEU A 92 14.78 5.04 -7.62
CA LEU A 92 14.98 4.50 -6.28
C LEU A 92 15.97 3.33 -6.27
N GLN A 93 16.70 3.09 -7.37
CA GLN A 93 17.67 1.97 -7.48
C GLN A 93 18.79 2.08 -6.41
N ASP A 94 19.16 3.30 -6.03
CA ASP A 94 20.18 3.58 -5.01
C ASP A 94 19.61 3.67 -3.57
N TRP A 95 18.32 3.35 -3.37
CA TRP A 95 17.69 3.28 -2.03
C TRP A 95 18.37 2.25 -1.11
N SER A 96 19.21 1.35 -1.64
CA SER A 96 19.99 0.39 -0.84
C SER A 96 20.73 1.03 0.35
N ASN A 97 21.07 2.33 0.28
CA ASN A 97 21.38 3.18 1.43
C ASN A 97 20.10 3.72 2.10
N LYS A 98 19.35 2.84 2.78
CA LYS A 98 18.05 3.06 3.45
C LYS A 98 17.97 4.24 4.45
N SER A 99 19.05 5.00 4.64
CA SER A 99 19.20 5.99 5.71
C SER A 99 18.67 7.40 5.36
N THR A 100 18.41 7.73 4.09
CA THR A 100 18.01 9.10 3.72
C THR A 100 16.53 9.28 3.40
N LEU A 101 15.83 8.21 2.99
CA LEU A 101 14.44 8.29 2.58
C LEU A 101 13.54 7.58 3.59
N GLN A 102 12.55 8.30 4.09
CA GLN A 102 11.57 7.81 5.05
C GLN A 102 10.31 7.39 4.28
N PRO A 103 9.95 6.10 4.28
CA PRO A 103 8.63 5.68 3.80
C PRO A 103 7.52 6.28 4.66
N VAL A 104 6.28 6.19 4.17
CA VAL A 104 5.12 6.53 4.99
C VAL A 104 5.06 5.67 6.24
N SER A 105 4.58 6.25 7.34
CA SER A 105 4.27 5.50 8.55
C SER A 105 2.94 4.78 8.37
N LYS A 106 2.84 3.54 8.85
CA LYS A 106 1.60 2.77 8.81
C LYS A 106 1.34 2.05 10.12
N LYS A 107 0.07 2.03 10.53
CA LYS A 107 -0.43 1.34 11.71
C LYS A 107 -1.62 0.47 11.31
N LEU A 108 -1.55 -0.83 11.60
CA LEU A 108 -2.67 -1.75 11.41
C LEU A 108 -3.84 -1.31 12.30
N LEU A 109 -5.02 -1.15 11.71
CA LEU A 109 -6.26 -0.86 12.44
C LEU A 109 -7.17 -2.08 12.49
N ILE A 110 -7.31 -2.78 11.36
CA ILE A 110 -8.21 -3.92 11.22
C ILE A 110 -7.47 -5.01 10.46
N ASP A 111 -7.35 -6.18 11.05
CA ASP A 111 -7.14 -7.42 10.33
C ASP A 111 -8.49 -8.13 10.21
N PHE A 112 -8.96 -8.39 8.99
CA PHE A 112 -10.25 -9.05 8.81
C PHE A 112 -10.23 -10.51 9.26
N ALA A 113 -9.05 -11.15 9.38
CA ALA A 113 -8.93 -12.51 9.91
C ALA A 113 -9.48 -12.63 11.34
N ASP A 114 -9.37 -11.55 12.13
CA ASP A 114 -9.88 -11.48 13.51
C ASP A 114 -11.42 -11.56 13.58
N TYR A 115 -12.11 -11.34 12.46
CA TYR A 115 -13.57 -11.25 12.39
C TYR A 115 -14.22 -12.34 11.52
N THR A 116 -13.43 -13.15 10.81
CA THR A 116 -13.94 -14.21 9.92
C THR A 116 -13.78 -15.61 10.49
N SER A 117 -13.16 -15.75 11.66
CA SER A 117 -13.01 -17.02 12.37
C SER A 117 -14.34 -17.43 13.02
N SER A 118 -15.19 -18.16 12.30
CA SER A 118 -16.44 -18.78 12.80
C SER A 118 -16.21 -20.24 13.17
#